data_AF-A0A9E5F161-F1
#
_entry.id   AF-A0A9E5F161-F1
#
_cell.length_a   1.000
_cell.length_b   1.000
_cell.length_c   1.000
_cell.angle_alpha   90.00
_cell.angle_beta   90.00
_cell.angle_gamma   90.00
#
_symmetry.space_group_name_H-M   'P 1'
#
loop_
_entity.id
_entity.type
_entity.pdbx_description
1 polymer ?
#
loop_
_entity_poly.entity_id
_entity_poly.type
_entity_poly.pdbx_seq_one_letter_code
_entity_poly.pdbx_strand_id
1 'polypeptide(L)'
;MRIENEVKLDYSDVLICPKRSESPSRRNVNLHRTFKFLNSGAEWEGVPIMAANMSTVGTFAMAKAFAEYDMPVCLHKHYSTVQLADFFNDNEAFYTLGIKDEDFEKLEEFRGRHGD
;
A
#
# COMPACT_ATOMS: atom_id res chain seq x y z
N MET A 1 -23.44 -26.70 13.06
CA MET A 1 -23.18 -26.22 11.69
C MET A 1 -23.86 -24.87 11.53
N ARG A 2 -23.10 -23.79 11.36
CA ARG A 2 -23.67 -22.46 11.11
C ARG A 2 -23.74 -22.29 9.59
N ILE A 3 -24.95 -22.29 9.04
CA ILE A 3 -25.18 -22.13 7.60
C ILE A 3 -25.43 -20.64 7.36
N GLU A 4 -24.56 -20.01 6.60
CA GLU A 4 -24.75 -18.63 6.13
C GLU A 4 -25.53 -18.66 4.82
N ASN A 5 -26.76 -18.15 4.83
CA ASN A 5 -27.67 -18.13 3.67
C ASN A 5 -27.66 -16.78 2.93
N GLU A 6 -26.76 -15.86 3.30
CA GLU A 6 -26.71 -14.53 2.70
C GLU A 6 -26.04 -14.56 1.33
N VAL A 7 -26.57 -13.73 0.42
CA VAL A 7 -25.99 -13.53 -0.91
C VAL A 7 -24.69 -12.74 -0.76
N LYS A 8 -23.60 -13.30 -1.28
CA LYS A 8 -22.28 -12.65 -1.33
C LYS A 8 -22.01 -12.25 -2.77
N LEU A 9 -21.73 -10.98 -3.00
CA LEU A 9 -21.46 -10.42 -4.33
C LEU A 9 -19.95 -10.31 -4.55
N ASP A 10 -19.49 -10.70 -5.73
CA ASP A 10 -18.15 -10.45 -6.27
C ASP A 10 -18.17 -9.22 -7.20
N TYR A 11 -17.01 -8.74 -7.62
CA TYR A 11 -16.89 -7.61 -8.56
C TYR A 11 -17.58 -7.89 -9.90
N SER A 12 -17.64 -9.15 -10.35
CA SER A 12 -18.32 -9.55 -11.59
C SER A 12 -19.85 -9.50 -11.49
N ASP A 13 -20.40 -9.44 -10.28
CA ASP A 13 -21.85 -9.50 -10.05
C ASP A 13 -22.50 -8.12 -10.11
N VAL A 14 -21.71 -7.05 -10.17
CA VAL A 14 -22.19 -5.67 -10.05
C VAL A 14 -21.61 -4.76 -11.12
N LEU A 15 -22.35 -3.70 -11.44
CA LEU A 15 -21.92 -2.62 -12.33
C LEU A 15 -22.19 -1.26 -11.67
N ILE A 16 -21.34 -0.27 -11.96
CA ILE A 16 -21.60 1.11 -11.56
C ILE A 16 -22.63 1.70 -12.53
N CYS A 17 -23.79 2.10 -12.01
CA CYS A 17 -24.82 2.77 -12.81
C CYS A 17 -24.34 4.18 -13.22
N PRO A 18 -24.26 4.49 -14.53
CA PRO A 18 -23.87 5.82 -15.00
C PRO A 18 -24.81 6.92 -14.48
N LYS A 19 -24.25 8.10 -14.19
CA LYS A 19 -25.00 9.31 -13.81
C LYS A 19 -24.53 10.49 -14.64
N ARG A 20 -25.40 11.48 -14.82
CA ARG A 20 -25.05 12.74 -15.49
C ARG A 20 -23.96 13.45 -14.68
N SER A 21 -22.82 13.73 -15.30
CA SER A 21 -21.70 14.45 -14.69
C SER A 21 -21.53 15.83 -15.32
N GLU A 22 -21.03 16.78 -14.54
CA GLU A 22 -20.62 18.10 -15.03
C GLU A 22 -19.20 18.08 -15.64
N SER A 23 -18.41 17.03 -15.34
CA SER A 23 -17.06 16.87 -15.89
C SER A 23 -17.13 16.44 -17.37
N PRO A 24 -16.59 17.24 -18.32
CA PRO A 24 -16.64 16.93 -19.74
C PRO A 24 -15.50 15.98 -20.19
N SER A 25 -14.48 15.74 -19.35
CA SER A 25 -13.30 14.97 -19.72
C SER A 25 -12.73 14.15 -18.55
N ARG A 26 -12.24 12.95 -18.87
CA ARG A 26 -11.54 12.05 -17.94
C ARG A 26 -10.30 12.70 -17.31
N ARG A 27 -9.65 13.63 -18.02
CA ARG A 27 -8.47 14.36 -17.52
C ARG A 27 -8.76 15.22 -16.29
N ASN A 28 -10.02 15.62 -16.08
CA ASN A 28 -10.40 16.49 -14.97
C ASN A 28 -10.72 15.71 -13.68
N VAL A 29 -10.54 14.38 -13.67
CA VAL A 29 -10.83 13.55 -12.50
C VAL A 29 -9.62 13.56 -11.57
N ASN A 30 -9.84 13.99 -10.31
CA ASN A 30 -8.80 13.90 -9.28
C ASN A 30 -8.87 12.55 -8.54
N LEU A 31 -7.79 11.77 -8.66
CA LEU A 31 -7.64 10.47 -8.00
C LEU A 31 -7.03 10.56 -6.59
N HIS A 32 -6.44 11.71 -6.22
CA HIS A 32 -5.84 11.89 -4.90
C HIS A 32 -6.90 11.83 -3.81
N ARG A 33 -6.53 11.20 -2.69
CA ARG A 33 -7.33 11.12 -1.48
C ARG A 33 -6.45 11.44 -0.28
N THR A 34 -7.00 12.19 0.66
CA THR A 34 -6.38 12.46 1.96
C THR A 34 -7.06 11.59 3.01
N PHE A 35 -6.27 10.80 3.73
CA PHE A 35 -6.72 9.98 4.85
C PHE A 35 -6.09 10.47 6.15
N LYS A 36 -6.89 10.49 7.22
CA LYS A 36 -6.42 10.66 8.58
C LYS A 36 -6.56 9.34 9.31
N PHE A 37 -5.44 8.74 9.72
CA PHE A 37 -5.43 7.44 10.36
C PHE A 37 -5.86 7.56 11.82
N LEU A 38 -6.84 6.72 12.21
CA LEU A 38 -7.48 6.81 13.53
C LEU A 38 -6.51 6.66 14.70
N ASN A 39 -5.61 5.68 14.64
CA ASN A 39 -4.77 5.30 15.79
C ASN A 39 -3.43 6.05 15.84
N SER A 40 -2.79 6.28 14.70
CA SER A 40 -1.52 7.02 14.66
C SER A 40 -1.73 8.54 14.65
N GLY A 41 -2.92 9.03 14.28
CA GLY A 41 -3.19 10.45 14.08
C GLY A 41 -2.51 11.05 12.84
N ALA A 42 -1.69 10.27 12.12
CA ALA A 42 -0.99 10.69 10.93
C ALA A 42 -1.95 10.93 9.75
N GLU A 43 -1.54 11.80 8.85
CA GLU A 43 -2.24 12.11 7.61
C GLU A 43 -1.42 11.61 6.42
N TRP A 44 -2.12 11.04 5.43
CA TRP A 44 -1.51 10.59 4.18
C TRP A 44 -2.33 11.12 3.01
N GLU A 45 -1.64 11.56 1.96
CA GLU A 45 -2.24 12.01 0.71
C GLU A 45 -1.56 11.32 -0.48
N GLY A 46 -2.36 10.84 -1.42
CA GLY A 46 -1.86 10.18 -2.63
C GLY A 46 -2.97 9.48 -3.41
N VAL A 47 -2.60 8.71 -4.42
CA VAL A 47 -3.53 7.86 -5.18
C VAL A 47 -3.66 6.51 -4.46
N PRO A 48 -4.88 6.11 -4.01
CA PRO A 48 -5.05 4.97 -3.11
C PRO A 48 -5.05 3.62 -3.85
N ILE A 49 -3.99 3.37 -4.62
CA ILE A 49 -3.73 2.11 -5.32
C ILE A 49 -2.33 1.66 -4.89
N MET A 50 -2.22 0.46 -4.32
CA MET A 50 -0.96 -0.01 -3.75
C MET A 50 -0.48 -1.28 -4.45
N ALA A 51 0.82 -1.38 -4.70
CA ALA A 51 1.41 -2.63 -5.15
C ALA A 51 1.48 -3.65 -3.99
N ALA A 52 1.10 -4.89 -4.27
CA ALA A 52 1.08 -5.96 -3.28
C ALA A 52 2.48 -6.38 -2.83
N ASN A 53 2.59 -6.83 -1.57
CA ASN A 53 3.82 -7.29 -0.91
C ASN A 53 4.36 -8.64 -1.39
N MET A 54 4.08 -9.03 -2.64
CA MET A 54 4.58 -10.25 -3.26
C MET A 54 6.01 -10.05 -3.77
N SER A 55 6.84 -11.09 -3.72
CA SER A 55 8.27 -11.03 -4.08
C SER A 55 8.53 -10.52 -5.50
N THR A 56 7.60 -10.73 -6.43
CA THR A 56 7.72 -10.31 -7.83
C THR A 56 6.99 -9.00 -8.14
N VAL A 57 6.28 -8.41 -7.17
CA VAL A 57 5.46 -7.21 -7.35
C VAL A 57 6.01 -6.06 -6.50
N GLY A 58 6.06 -6.24 -5.18
CA GLY A 58 6.50 -5.24 -4.20
C GLY A 58 8.02 -5.10 -4.12
N THR A 59 8.65 -4.69 -5.23
CA THR A 59 10.11 -4.52 -5.35
C THR A 59 10.52 -3.06 -5.25
N PHE A 60 11.81 -2.78 -5.02
CA PHE A 60 12.32 -1.40 -5.03
C PHE A 60 12.15 -0.71 -6.39
N ALA A 61 12.26 -1.46 -7.49
CA ALA A 61 12.01 -0.92 -8.82
C ALA A 61 10.54 -0.51 -8.98
N MET A 62 9.61 -1.32 -8.44
CA MET A 62 8.18 -0.98 -8.45
C MET A 62 7.90 0.27 -7.60
N ALA A 63 8.51 0.39 -6.43
CA ALA A 63 8.36 1.56 -5.56
C ALA A 63 8.80 2.85 -6.26
N LYS A 64 9.93 2.83 -6.97
CA LYS A 64 10.39 3.99 -7.75
C LYS A 64 9.44 4.36 -8.89
N ALA A 65 8.91 3.36 -9.60
CA ALA A 65 7.95 3.60 -10.68
C ALA A 65 6.59 4.12 -10.16
N PHE A 66 6.12 3.61 -9.01
CA PHE A 66 4.87 4.03 -8.39
C PHE A 66 4.95 5.45 -7.78
N ALA A 67 6.13 5.84 -7.30
CA ALA A 67 6.37 7.18 -6.78
C ALA A 67 6.13 8.29 -7.82
N GLU A 68 6.35 8.02 -9.11
CA GLU A 68 6.04 8.98 -10.20
C GLU A 68 4.54 9.32 -10.32
N TYR A 69 3.67 8.50 -9.69
CA TYR A 69 2.21 8.63 -9.73
C TYR A 69 1.57 8.85 -8.35
N ASP A 70 2.37 9.20 -7.33
CA ASP A 70 1.93 9.35 -5.94
C ASP A 70 1.20 8.10 -5.41
N MET A 71 1.64 6.92 -5.87
CA MET A 71 1.12 5.62 -5.46
C MET A 71 2.10 4.92 -4.52
N PRO A 72 1.63 4.27 -3.44
CA PRO A 72 2.50 3.56 -2.53
C PRO A 72 2.76 2.10 -2.94
N VAL A 73 3.82 1.52 -2.39
CA VAL A 73 4.16 0.10 -2.56
C VAL A 73 4.34 -0.57 -1.21
N CYS A 74 3.72 -1.73 -1.03
CA CYS A 74 4.04 -2.62 0.07
C CYS A 74 5.22 -3.49 -0.35
N LEU A 75 6.40 -3.29 0.25
CA LEU A 75 7.59 -4.06 -0.10
C LEU A 75 7.45 -5.50 0.36
N HIS A 76 8.00 -6.45 -0.41
CA HIS A 76 8.09 -7.83 0.02
C HIS A 76 9.09 -7.98 1.18
N LYS A 77 8.87 -8.98 2.05
CA LYS A 77 9.65 -9.12 3.29
C LYS A 77 11.06 -9.72 3.13
N HIS A 78 11.51 -10.07 1.92
CA HIS A 78 12.76 -10.80 1.69
C HIS A 78 14.03 -9.94 1.54
N TYR A 79 13.93 -8.61 1.51
CA TYR A 79 15.12 -7.74 1.47
C TYR A 79 15.90 -7.77 2.78
N SER A 80 17.23 -7.65 2.73
CA SER A 80 18.02 -7.52 3.96
C SER A 80 17.74 -6.19 4.66
N THR A 81 17.99 -6.14 5.96
CA THR A 81 17.84 -4.94 6.78
C THR A 81 18.78 -3.81 6.34
N VAL A 82 19.93 -4.12 5.74
CA VAL A 82 20.82 -3.14 5.08
C VAL A 82 20.16 -2.55 3.84
N GLN A 83 19.66 -3.40 2.94
CA GLN A 83 19.00 -2.96 1.71
C GLN A 83 17.77 -2.08 2.01
N LEU A 84 17.02 -2.43 3.05
CA LEU A 84 15.87 -1.65 3.49
C LEU A 84 16.33 -0.29 4.04
N ALA A 85 17.32 -0.24 4.92
CA ALA A 85 17.83 1.03 5.47
C ALA A 85 18.33 1.97 4.37
N ASP A 86 19.08 1.44 3.40
CA ASP A 86 19.57 2.21 2.25
C ASP A 86 18.42 2.73 1.39
N PHE A 87 17.39 1.93 1.17
CA PHE A 87 16.24 2.31 0.35
C PHE A 87 15.38 3.40 1.03
N PHE A 88 15.08 3.23 2.31
CA PHE A 88 14.21 4.13 3.07
C PHE A 88 14.81 5.51 3.35
N ASN A 89 16.12 5.70 3.16
CA ASN A 89 16.76 7.01 3.29
C ASN A 89 16.23 8.03 2.26
N ASP A 90 15.96 7.58 1.03
CA ASP A 90 15.60 8.45 -0.09
C ASP A 90 14.21 8.14 -0.66
N ASN A 91 13.52 7.09 -0.18
CA ASN A 91 12.28 6.61 -0.78
C ASN A 91 11.27 6.22 0.30
N GLU A 92 9.99 6.50 0.04
CA GLU A 92 8.89 6.08 0.89
C GLU A 92 8.27 4.77 0.39
N ALA A 93 7.94 3.86 1.31
CA ALA A 93 7.22 2.63 1.04
C ALA A 93 6.60 2.05 2.32
N PHE A 94 5.79 1.01 2.19
CA PHE A 94 5.28 0.27 3.35
C PHE A 94 6.18 -0.94 3.64
N TYR A 95 6.70 -1.00 4.87
CA TYR A 95 7.39 -2.18 5.40
C TYR A 95 6.40 -3.31 5.65
N THR A 96 6.70 -4.51 5.16
CA THR A 96 5.88 -5.70 5.42
C THR A 96 6.48 -6.55 6.53
N LEU A 97 5.65 -6.91 7.51
CA LEU A 97 6.00 -7.74 8.64
C LEU A 97 5.06 -8.95 8.74
N GLY A 98 5.59 -10.13 9.11
CA GLY A 98 4.79 -11.30 9.50
C GLY A 98 4.59 -11.39 11.02
N ILE A 99 3.89 -12.43 11.48
CA ILE A 99 3.62 -12.60 12.93
C ILE A 99 4.68 -13.42 13.68
N LYS A 100 5.73 -13.89 12.99
CA LYS A 100 6.77 -14.74 13.59
C LYS A 100 7.79 -13.90 14.33
N ASP A 101 8.38 -14.47 15.39
CA ASP A 101 9.43 -13.82 16.17
C ASP A 101 10.62 -13.38 15.29
N GLU A 102 11.04 -14.23 14.34
CA GLU A 102 12.09 -13.91 13.35
C GLU A 102 11.77 -12.64 12.52
N ASP A 103 10.51 -12.46 12.14
CA ASP A 103 10.08 -11.28 11.38
C ASP A 103 10.16 -10.04 12.30
N PHE A 104 9.80 -10.18 13.57
CA PHE A 104 9.87 -9.10 14.57
C PHE A 104 11.31 -8.70 14.91
N GLU A 105 12.20 -9.67 15.13
CA GLU A 105 13.62 -9.44 15.35
C GLU A 105 14.25 -8.66 14.20
N LYS A 106 13.85 -8.97 12.96
CA LYS A 106 14.28 -8.25 11.76
C LYS A 106 13.80 -6.80 11.74
N LEU A 107 12.60 -6.52 12.24
CA LEU A 107 12.11 -5.15 12.35
C LEU A 107 12.94 -4.35 13.35
N GLU A 108 13.23 -4.92 14.52
CA GLU A 108 14.06 -4.27 15.53
C GLU A 108 15.49 -4.03 15.02
N GLU A 109 16.07 -4.99 14.29
CA GLU A 109 17.36 -4.81 13.60
C GLU A 109 17.30 -3.66 12.56
N PHE A 110 16.22 -3.58 11.78
CA PHE A 110 16.02 -2.50 10.82
C PHE A 110 15.91 -1.13 11.49
N ARG A 111 15.07 -1.01 12.52
CA ARG A 111 14.88 0.25 13.29
C ARG A 111 16.19 0.70 13.93
N GLY A 112 16.95 -0.23 14.52
CA GLY A 112 18.26 0.07 15.09
C GLY A 112 19.28 0.60 14.08
N ARG A 113 19.11 0.33 12.78
CA ARG A 113 19.98 0.83 11.71
C ARG A 113 19.52 2.13 11.09
N HIS A 114 18.22 2.26 10.84
CA HIS A 114 17.65 3.40 10.12
C HIS A 114 17.47 4.63 11.04
N GLY A 115 17.41 4.42 12.36
CA GLY A 115 16.99 5.46 13.31
C GLY A 115 15.47 5.55 13.37
N ASP A 116 14.93 5.91 14.54
CA ASP A 116 13.50 6.20 14.70
C ASP A 116 13.11 7.50 13.99
#